data_AF-A0A8T0LR65-F1
#
_entry.id   AF-A0A8T0LR65-F1
#
_cell.length_a   1.000
_cell.length_b   1.000
_cell.length_c   1.000
_cell.angle_alpha   90.00
_cell.angle_beta   90.00
_cell.angle_gamma   90.00
#
_symmetry.space_group_name_H-M   'P 1'
#
loop_
_entity.id
_entity.type
_entity.pdbx_description
1 polymer ?
#
loop_
_entity_poly.entity_id
_entity_poly.type
_entity_poly.pdbx_seq_one_letter_code
_entity_poly.pdbx_strand_id
1 'polypeptide(L)'
;MLKSWLSAVSYTVLSLAVVNDGHFTLADEWETQVDSIMANFTTIDIVGQMTEIAVYGLTNSTYQLDEAALREYAKLHVGSYIGLPMSVLGEVDGKWALTTAEMRDFVH
;
A
#
# COMPACT_ATOMS: atom_id res chain seq x y z
N MET A 1 25.50 -49.64 12.27
CA MET A 1 25.69 -48.28 11.69
C MET A 1 24.63 -47.91 10.64
N LEU A 2 24.04 -48.88 9.91
CA LEU A 2 22.94 -48.67 8.94
C LEU A 2 21.61 -48.13 9.53
N LYS A 3 21.44 -48.10 10.85
CA LYS A 3 20.22 -47.55 11.49
C LYS A 3 20.33 -46.07 11.85
N SER A 4 21.55 -45.53 11.97
CA SER A 4 21.78 -44.15 12.42
C SER A 4 21.81 -43.13 11.28
N TRP A 5 22.14 -43.56 10.06
CA TRP A 5 22.12 -42.70 8.87
C TRP A 5 20.72 -42.50 8.30
N LEU A 6 19.81 -43.47 8.49
CA LEU A 6 18.45 -43.46 7.96
C LEU A 6 17.60 -42.42 8.67
N SER A 7 17.78 -42.29 9.99
CA SER A 7 17.15 -41.22 10.78
C SER A 7 17.64 -39.84 10.35
N ALA A 8 18.94 -39.64 10.08
CA ALA A 8 19.46 -38.35 9.61
C ALA A 8 18.91 -37.94 8.22
N VAL A 9 18.70 -38.91 7.33
CA VAL A 9 18.05 -38.69 6.03
C VAL A 9 16.55 -38.38 6.20
N SER A 10 15.87 -39.03 7.14
CA SER A 10 14.46 -38.72 7.46
C SER A 10 14.28 -37.27 7.93
N TYR A 11 15.14 -36.77 8.81
CA TYR A 11 15.02 -35.41 9.33
C TYR A 11 15.31 -34.32 8.29
N THR A 12 16.21 -34.58 7.33
CA THR A 12 16.51 -33.63 6.25
C THR A 12 15.38 -33.57 5.20
N VAL A 13 14.76 -34.70 4.87
CA VAL A 13 13.59 -34.75 3.96
C VAL A 13 12.34 -34.12 4.59
N LEU A 14 12.07 -34.38 5.87
CA LEU A 14 10.96 -33.75 6.61
C LEU A 14 11.16 -32.24 6.78
N SER A 15 12.40 -31.78 6.98
CA SER A 15 12.70 -30.34 7.08
C SER A 15 12.54 -29.64 5.73
N LEU A 16 12.82 -30.31 4.60
CA LEU A 16 12.65 -29.73 3.27
C LEU A 16 11.18 -29.67 2.83
N ALA A 17 10.36 -30.65 3.22
CA ALA A 17 8.91 -30.67 2.96
C ALA A 17 8.17 -29.57 3.74
N VAL A 18 8.55 -29.34 5.01
CA VAL A 18 7.96 -28.28 5.86
C VAL A 18 8.34 -26.87 5.37
N VAL A 19 9.53 -26.70 4.78
CA VAL A 19 9.98 -25.41 4.22
C VAL A 19 9.33 -25.11 2.86
N ASN A 20 8.95 -26.13 2.09
CA ASN A 20 8.36 -25.94 0.76
C ASN A 20 6.82 -25.80 0.75
N ASP A 21 6.08 -26.46 1.65
CA ASP A 21 4.61 -26.54 1.54
C ASP A 21 3.84 -25.30 2.04
N GLY A 22 4.43 -24.46 2.90
CA GLY A 22 3.69 -23.39 3.59
C GLY A 22 3.88 -21.97 3.05
N HIS A 23 5.01 -21.67 2.41
CA HIS A 23 5.35 -20.33 1.96
C HIS A 23 5.20 -20.13 0.45
N PHE A 24 5.51 -21.16 -0.35
CA PHE A 24 5.32 -21.10 -1.81
C PHE A 24 3.84 -21.15 -2.18
N THR A 25 3.05 -21.98 -1.50
CA THR A 25 1.61 -22.14 -1.77
C THR A 25 0.80 -20.85 -1.55
N LEU A 26 1.15 -20.03 -0.55
CA LEU A 26 0.51 -18.74 -0.30
C LEU A 26 0.96 -17.64 -1.27
N ALA A 27 2.24 -17.65 -1.68
CA ALA A 27 2.73 -16.73 -2.70
C ALA A 27 2.07 -17.02 -4.05
N ASP A 28 1.97 -18.30 -4.43
CA ASP A 28 1.32 -18.75 -5.67
C ASP A 28 -0.17 -18.35 -5.72
N GLU A 29 -0.88 -18.38 -4.58
CA GLU A 29 -2.28 -17.94 -4.47
C GLU A 29 -2.42 -16.44 -4.70
N TRP A 30 -1.58 -15.62 -4.07
CA TRP A 30 -1.60 -14.16 -4.24
C TRP A 30 -1.16 -13.73 -5.64
N GLU A 31 -0.17 -14.39 -6.23
CA GLU A 31 0.23 -14.16 -7.61
C GLU A 31 -0.92 -14.48 -8.58
N THR A 32 -1.57 -15.63 -8.40
CA THR A 32 -2.75 -16.01 -9.20
C THR A 32 -3.88 -14.97 -9.06
N GLN A 33 -4.10 -14.45 -7.85
CA GLN A 33 -5.11 -13.42 -7.60
C GLN A 33 -4.73 -12.10 -8.27
N VAL A 34 -3.47 -11.66 -8.15
CA VAL A 34 -2.96 -10.44 -8.81
C VAL A 34 -3.10 -10.56 -10.32
N ASP A 35 -2.71 -11.71 -10.91
CA ASP A 35 -2.86 -11.96 -12.35
C ASP A 35 -4.32 -11.86 -12.79
N SER A 36 -5.25 -12.44 -12.01
CA SER A 36 -6.68 -12.37 -12.31
C SER A 36 -7.25 -10.94 -12.25
N ILE A 37 -6.74 -10.10 -11.35
CA ILE A 37 -7.13 -8.69 -11.23
C ILE A 37 -6.53 -7.88 -12.38
N MET A 38 -5.23 -8.02 -12.61
CA MET A 38 -4.49 -7.28 -13.65
C MET A 38 -4.97 -7.63 -15.06
N ALA A 39 -5.42 -8.86 -15.30
CA ALA A 39 -6.02 -9.27 -16.57
C ALA A 39 -7.29 -8.48 -16.93
N ASN A 40 -7.97 -7.89 -15.94
CA ASN A 40 -9.18 -7.09 -16.13
C ASN A 40 -8.92 -5.57 -16.13
N PHE A 41 -7.67 -5.14 -15.93
CA PHE A 41 -7.31 -3.73 -15.89
C PHE A 41 -7.02 -3.18 -17.29
N THR A 42 -7.57 -2.00 -17.56
CA THR A 42 -7.15 -1.18 -18.70
C THR A 42 -5.84 -0.46 -18.38
N THR A 43 -5.23 0.16 -19.39
CA THR A 43 -4.05 1.02 -19.17
C THR A 43 -4.34 2.15 -18.15
N ILE A 44 -5.57 2.68 -18.12
CA ILE A 44 -5.95 3.73 -17.15
C ILE A 44 -6.02 3.16 -15.74
N ASP A 45 -6.57 1.96 -15.57
CA ASP A 45 -6.60 1.29 -14.25
C ASP A 45 -5.19 1.10 -13.69
N ILE A 46 -4.27 0.57 -14.50
CA ILE A 46 -2.88 0.34 -14.09
C ILE A 46 -2.21 1.65 -13.67
N VAL A 47 -2.32 2.68 -14.52
CA VAL A 47 -1.71 3.99 -14.23
C VAL A 47 -2.34 4.63 -12.99
N GLY A 48 -3.66 4.53 -12.83
CA GLY A 48 -4.39 5.01 -11.66
C GLY A 48 -3.93 4.32 -10.38
N GLN A 49 -3.85 2.99 -10.37
CA GLN A 49 -3.41 2.24 -9.19
C GLN A 49 -1.95 2.50 -8.81
N MET A 50 -1.11 2.91 -9.77
CA MET A 50 0.26 3.35 -9.55
C MET A 50 0.36 4.83 -9.11
N THR A 51 -0.76 5.55 -8.98
CA THR A 51 -0.79 6.98 -8.63
C THR A 51 -1.21 7.18 -7.17
N GLU A 52 -0.44 8.02 -6.46
CA GLU A 52 -0.73 8.49 -5.11
C GLU A 52 -0.99 10.00 -5.13
N ILE A 53 -2.08 10.46 -4.50
CA ILE A 53 -2.41 11.88 -4.38
C ILE A 53 -2.33 12.32 -2.92
N ALA A 54 -1.55 13.36 -2.68
CA ALA A 54 -1.51 13.93 -1.35
C ALA A 54 -2.86 14.58 -0.99
N VAL A 55 -3.31 14.41 0.25
CA VAL A 55 -4.67 14.80 0.69
C VAL A 55 -4.96 16.29 0.47
N TYR A 56 -3.95 17.18 0.41
CA TYR A 56 -4.19 18.59 0.06
C TYR A 56 -4.64 18.81 -1.39
N GLY A 57 -4.32 17.90 -2.32
CA GLY A 57 -4.85 17.92 -3.69
C GLY A 57 -6.34 17.58 -3.75
N LEU A 58 -6.88 17.03 -2.66
CA LEU A 58 -8.32 16.83 -2.44
C LEU A 58 -8.94 17.95 -1.62
N THR A 59 -8.23 19.03 -1.28
CA THR A 59 -8.78 20.08 -0.42
C THR A 59 -8.85 21.42 -1.15
N ASN A 60 -9.96 22.14 -0.98
CA ASN A 60 -10.16 23.47 -1.56
C ASN A 60 -9.44 24.58 -0.75
N SER A 61 -9.63 25.85 -1.10
CA SER A 61 -8.97 26.97 -0.40
C SER A 61 -9.46 27.18 1.03
N THR A 62 -10.61 26.63 1.39
CA THR A 62 -11.14 26.54 2.77
C THR A 62 -10.91 25.15 3.37
N TYR A 63 -10.06 24.39 2.67
CA TYR A 63 -9.58 23.06 2.94
C TYR A 63 -10.63 22.02 3.33
N GLN A 64 -11.81 22.17 2.74
CA GLN A 64 -12.78 21.10 2.66
C GLN A 64 -12.47 20.22 1.46
N LEU A 65 -13.00 19.00 1.48
CA LEU A 65 -12.93 18.12 0.33
C LEU A 65 -13.41 18.85 -0.93
N ASP A 66 -12.52 18.97 -1.90
CA ASP A 66 -12.85 19.40 -3.24
C ASP A 66 -13.46 18.20 -3.97
N GLU A 67 -14.80 18.12 -3.97
CA GLU A 67 -15.53 17.06 -4.65
C GLU A 67 -15.28 17.02 -6.16
N ALA A 68 -14.93 18.16 -6.77
CA ALA A 68 -14.60 18.19 -8.19
C ALA A 68 -13.24 17.50 -8.40
N ALA A 69 -12.23 17.87 -7.61
CA ALA A 69 -10.92 17.20 -7.62
C ALA A 69 -11.05 15.70 -7.31
N LEU A 70 -11.85 15.33 -6.31
CA LEU A 70 -12.12 13.93 -5.98
C LEU A 70 -12.74 13.16 -7.15
N ARG A 71 -13.74 13.74 -7.82
CA ARG A 71 -14.39 13.10 -8.97
C ARG A 71 -13.44 12.96 -10.16
N GLU A 72 -12.54 13.92 -10.37
CA GLU A 72 -11.53 13.82 -11.42
C GLU A 72 -10.51 12.71 -11.11
N TYR A 73 -9.99 12.63 -9.88
CA TYR A 73 -9.10 11.54 -9.49
C TYR A 73 -9.80 10.16 -9.49
N ALA A 74 -11.10 10.13 -9.17
CA ALA A 74 -11.90 8.91 -9.28
C ALA A 74 -12.05 8.44 -10.73
N LYS A 75 -12.17 9.34 -11.72
CA LYS A 75 -12.16 8.97 -13.15
C LYS A 75 -10.79 8.45 -13.62
N LEU A 76 -9.72 8.88 -12.95
CA LEU A 76 -8.34 8.47 -13.21
C LEU A 76 -7.93 7.21 -12.44
N HIS A 77 -8.84 6.62 -11.65
CA HIS A 77 -8.64 5.39 -10.89
C HIS A 77 -7.44 5.43 -9.93
N VAL A 78 -7.14 6.62 -9.37
CA VAL A 78 -6.04 6.84 -8.40
C VAL A 78 -6.11 5.81 -7.25
N GLY A 79 -4.99 5.13 -6.99
CA GLY A 79 -4.90 3.98 -6.09
C GLY A 79 -4.63 4.32 -4.63
N SER A 80 -3.96 5.43 -4.34
CA SER A 80 -3.67 5.81 -2.96
C SER A 80 -3.74 7.30 -2.70
N TYR A 81 -3.94 7.64 -1.43
CA TYR A 81 -3.97 9.01 -0.93
C TYR A 81 -3.18 9.11 0.36
N ILE A 82 -2.20 10.03 0.41
CA ILE A 82 -1.27 10.18 1.55
C ILE A 82 -1.48 11.52 2.26
N GLY A 83 -1.43 11.57 3.61
CA GLY A 83 -1.40 12.89 4.24
C GLY A 83 -1.29 13.03 5.76
N LEU A 84 -0.42 13.97 6.16
CA LEU A 84 -0.78 15.12 7.01
C LEU A 84 -0.35 16.43 6.33
N PRO A 85 -1.00 17.58 6.59
CA PRO A 85 -0.61 18.84 5.94
C PRO A 85 0.85 19.25 6.20
N MET A 86 1.42 18.91 7.35
CA MET A 86 2.85 19.14 7.63
C MET A 86 3.81 18.07 7.11
N SER A 87 3.30 16.89 6.72
CA SER A 87 4.10 15.96 5.91
C SER A 87 4.37 16.52 4.50
N VAL A 88 3.74 17.65 4.17
CA VAL A 88 3.79 18.34 2.89
C VAL A 88 4.41 19.75 3.04
N LEU A 89 4.15 20.47 4.12
CA LEU A 89 4.58 21.86 4.32
C LEU A 89 5.92 22.02 5.06
N GLY A 90 6.42 20.97 5.73
CA GLY A 90 7.53 21.07 6.66
C GLY A 90 7.11 21.71 7.99
N GLU A 91 8.07 22.34 8.66
CA GLU A 91 7.84 23.04 9.91
C GLU A 91 6.92 24.26 9.67
N VAL A 92 5.65 24.19 10.11
CA VAL A 92 4.69 25.30 10.02
C VAL A 92 4.77 26.12 11.31
N ASP A 93 5.05 27.42 11.21
CA ASP A 93 5.25 28.33 12.35
C ASP A 93 6.28 27.84 13.40
N GLY A 94 7.38 27.22 12.95
CA GLY A 94 8.41 26.70 13.86
C GLY A 94 7.99 25.39 14.57
N LYS A 95 7.05 24.64 13.98
CA LYS A 95 6.60 23.33 14.46
C LYS A 95 6.53 22.26 13.37
N TRP A 96 7.28 21.17 13.53
CA TRP A 96 7.21 19.96 12.68
C TRP A 96 5.91 19.17 12.87
N ALA A 97 5.21 19.52 13.93
CA ALA A 97 3.89 19.07 14.28
C ALA A 97 3.16 20.28 14.87
N LEU A 98 2.23 20.81 14.11
CA LEU A 98 1.21 21.73 14.52
C LEU A 98 0.46 20.99 15.61
N THR A 99 0.26 21.69 16.71
CA THR A 99 -0.75 21.24 17.64
C THR A 99 -2.08 21.19 16.89
N THR A 100 -3.01 20.41 17.43
CA THR A 100 -4.31 20.21 16.80
C THR A 100 -5.09 21.51 16.57
N ALA A 101 -4.77 22.62 17.25
CA ALA A 101 -5.39 23.92 17.04
C ALA A 101 -4.87 24.63 15.78
N GLU A 102 -3.57 24.54 15.53
CA GLU A 102 -2.88 25.26 14.46
C GLU A 102 -3.05 24.57 13.11
N MET A 103 -3.18 23.25 13.11
CA MET A 103 -3.54 22.51 11.91
C MET A 103 -4.87 23.01 11.35
N ARG A 104 -5.81 23.38 12.24
CA ARG A 104 -7.15 23.78 11.89
C ARG A 104 -7.23 25.18 11.27
N ASP A 105 -6.40 26.11 11.73
CA ASP A 105 -6.28 27.45 11.13
C ASP A 105 -5.51 27.40 9.80
N PHE A 106 -4.51 26.51 9.71
CA PHE A 106 -3.78 26.34 8.45
C PHE A 106 -4.71 25.86 7.34
N VAL A 107 -5.63 24.92 7.63
CA VAL A 107 -6.66 24.47 6.69
C VAL A 107 -7.86 25.45 6.57
N HIS A 108 -7.70 26.77 6.72
CA HIS A 108 -8.78 27.74 6.43
C HIS A 108 -8.27 29.03 5.77
#